data_AF-J3LS10-F1
#
_entry.id   AF-J3LS10-F1
#
_cell.length_a   1.000
_cell.length_b   1.000
_cell.length_c   1.000
_cell.angle_alpha   90.00
_cell.angle_beta   90.00
_cell.angle_gamma   90.00
#
_symmetry.space_group_name_H-M   'P 1'
#
loop_
_entity.id
_entity.type
_entity.pdbx_description
1 polymer ?
#
loop_
_entity_poly.entity_id
_entity_poly.type
_entity_poly.pdbx_seq_one_letter_code
_entity_poly.pdbx_strand_id
1 'polypeptide(L)'
;MRDPFDAPVDFINEDHRAGNELTRTNVTLSVRDHGLQNGDAKPFAVNTDTLVRHQLQGASLHNDLTAEDSITRLMDPETKELYFRSRSQEEEILLLRKQIADASLKELQLLSEKHILERKLSDLRMAVDEKQEDAITGALKQLSQKKSHLEDNMRLANDLKVEEEELYFFTSSLLSMLGEYNVRPPQLNASAITTGTKRLYQQMQWKIKYLNDSLGDITQPGHIYNNSNHQQATPLRHEPSSSYNMDATRNNFHQYAQDPNDRSTGQMYHGSNFHQDIVAATPSNYFEENNGPREVRLDDSQFYRQDNQEYSADDDPLPGIEGFQIVGEPRPGSTLTACGFPTNGTTLCNFQWVRYLDNGTRQSIEGATMYDYVVTADDVDTLLAVDCTPMDDNTRQGDLVTEFANSGSKITCDQEMQSTIDMCISNGRAQFNVLVLQGHSPDEWEQSILTLKKNTYHIRVKDEVLTEEKYSSNLQTKIPNGRTTQFVLVSSGGVNIPFNTQGMTEPNNEDSDVRLRDLIVLVLRTFQFKALDAKRKGKV
;
A
#
# COMPACT_ATOMS: atom_id res chain seq x y z
N MET A 1 8.62 9.89 -16.56
CA MET A 1 9.06 9.04 -15.44
C MET A 1 8.44 7.69 -15.68
N ARG A 2 9.27 6.74 -16.12
CA ARG A 2 8.93 5.33 -16.25
C ARG A 2 9.20 4.67 -14.90
N ASP A 3 8.37 3.69 -14.57
CA ASP A 3 8.60 2.71 -13.53
C ASP A 3 9.94 1.97 -13.78
N PRO A 4 10.82 1.79 -12.78
CA PRO A 4 12.06 1.02 -12.94
C PRO A 4 11.86 -0.49 -13.13
N PHE A 5 10.65 -1.03 -12.93
CA PHE A 5 10.42 -2.48 -12.89
C PHE A 5 9.83 -3.09 -14.17
N ASP A 6 9.56 -2.27 -15.19
CA ASP A 6 8.90 -2.74 -16.40
C ASP A 6 9.92 -2.95 -17.55
N ALA A 7 10.49 -4.16 -17.64
CA ALA A 7 11.08 -4.70 -18.86
C ALA A 7 11.06 -6.25 -18.90
N PRO A 8 10.71 -6.86 -20.05
CA PRO A 8 10.42 -8.28 -20.17
C PRO A 8 11.70 -9.14 -20.19
N VAL A 9 11.66 -10.29 -19.50
CA VAL A 9 12.72 -11.29 -19.54
C VAL A 9 12.55 -12.17 -20.78
N ASP A 10 13.39 -11.94 -21.79
CA ASP A 10 13.53 -12.83 -22.95
C ASP A 10 14.19 -14.16 -22.52
N PHE A 11 13.51 -15.26 -22.80
CA PHE A 11 14.08 -16.60 -22.70
C PHE A 11 15.02 -16.87 -23.89
N ILE A 12 16.32 -16.99 -23.64
CA ILE A 12 17.25 -17.61 -24.57
C ILE A 12 17.88 -18.82 -23.89
N ASN A 13 17.43 -20.00 -24.35
CA ASN A 13 18.16 -21.26 -24.23
C ASN A 13 19.46 -21.16 -25.03
N GLU A 14 20.59 -21.56 -24.43
CA GLU A 14 21.64 -22.27 -25.18
C GLU A 14 22.52 -23.10 -24.24
N ASP A 15 22.44 -24.42 -24.41
CA ASP A 15 23.45 -25.41 -24.02
C ASP A 15 24.82 -24.99 -24.56
N HIS A 16 25.92 -25.16 -23.78
CA HIS A 16 27.17 -25.72 -24.28
C HIS A 16 28.20 -26.04 -23.17
N ARG A 17 29.11 -26.94 -23.56
CA ARG A 17 29.82 -27.95 -22.78
C ARG A 17 31.33 -27.62 -22.70
N ALA A 18 31.93 -27.95 -21.55
CA ALA A 18 33.34 -28.32 -21.30
C ALA A 18 34.49 -27.30 -21.55
N GLY A 19 35.43 -27.25 -20.59
CA GLY A 19 36.77 -26.69 -20.77
C GLY A 19 37.56 -26.59 -19.46
N ASN A 20 38.53 -27.48 -19.30
CA ASN A 20 39.42 -27.65 -18.14
C ASN A 20 40.49 -26.53 -18.03
N GLU A 21 41.05 -26.32 -16.82
CA GLU A 21 42.48 -26.47 -16.44
C GLU A 21 43.05 -25.44 -15.43
N LEU A 22 43.76 -26.01 -14.42
CA LEU A 22 44.98 -25.55 -13.71
C LEU A 22 44.84 -24.33 -12.75
N THR A 23 45.41 -24.28 -11.53
CA THR A 23 46.71 -24.81 -11.06
C THR A 23 46.82 -24.81 -9.50
N ARG A 24 47.08 -26.00 -8.94
CA ARG A 24 48.07 -26.40 -7.91
C ARG A 24 48.83 -25.32 -7.07
N THR A 25 48.86 -25.52 -5.75
CA THR A 25 50.11 -25.58 -4.93
C THR A 25 49.87 -26.32 -3.59
N ASN A 26 50.73 -27.32 -3.33
CA ASN A 26 50.82 -28.11 -2.10
C ASN A 26 51.85 -27.48 -1.14
N VAL A 27 51.63 -27.58 0.18
CA VAL A 27 52.72 -27.79 1.16
C VAL A 27 52.24 -28.75 2.26
N THR A 28 53.01 -29.81 2.46
CA THR A 28 52.84 -30.90 3.42
C THR A 28 53.66 -30.62 4.68
N LEU A 29 53.11 -30.87 5.87
CA LEU A 29 53.88 -31.23 7.07
C LEU A 29 53.08 -32.27 7.90
N SER A 30 53.77 -33.35 8.26
CA SER A 30 53.26 -34.54 8.95
C SER A 30 53.97 -34.66 10.30
N VAL A 31 53.22 -34.78 11.40
CA VAL A 31 53.61 -35.53 12.60
C VAL A 31 52.34 -36.17 13.19
N ARG A 32 52.42 -37.47 13.42
CA ARG A 32 51.38 -38.37 13.96
C ARG A 32 51.11 -38.11 15.44
N ASP A 33 49.86 -38.25 15.86
CA ASP A 33 49.52 -39.14 16.96
C ASP A 33 48.09 -39.70 16.82
N HIS A 34 47.92 -40.94 17.23
CA HIS A 34 46.79 -41.82 16.92
C HIS A 34 45.61 -41.64 17.90
N GLY A 35 44.37 -41.79 17.41
CA GLY A 35 43.27 -42.25 18.26
C GLY A 35 41.85 -41.88 17.82
N LEU A 36 41.21 -42.84 17.14
CA LEU A 36 39.76 -43.07 17.05
C LEU A 36 38.95 -42.20 16.07
N GLN A 37 38.38 -42.93 15.13
CA GLN A 37 37.80 -42.53 13.87
C GLN A 37 36.28 -42.71 13.97
N ASN A 38 35.52 -41.64 13.74
CA ASN A 38 34.12 -41.69 13.31
C ASN A 38 33.89 -40.44 12.45
N GLY A 39 33.76 -40.67 11.16
CA GLY A 39 33.65 -39.62 10.15
C GLY A 39 32.24 -39.06 10.04
N ASP A 40 32.20 -37.76 9.76
CA ASP A 40 31.05 -36.99 9.34
C ASP A 40 30.35 -37.57 8.11
N ALA A 41 29.02 -37.64 8.16
CA ALA A 41 28.18 -37.79 6.99
C ALA A 41 27.68 -36.41 6.54
N LYS A 42 28.20 -35.91 5.41
CA LYS A 42 27.53 -34.89 4.58
C LYS A 42 26.67 -35.57 3.52
N PRO A 43 25.62 -34.89 3.04
CA PRO A 43 24.45 -35.50 2.42
C PRO A 43 24.71 -35.85 0.95
N PHE A 44 24.45 -37.10 0.57
CA PHE A 44 24.33 -37.49 -0.82
C PHE A 44 22.88 -37.31 -1.27
N ALA A 45 22.69 -36.38 -2.21
CA ALA A 45 21.59 -36.46 -3.16
C ALA A 45 21.67 -37.82 -3.87
N VAL A 46 20.59 -38.61 -3.79
CA VAL A 46 20.48 -39.86 -4.54
C VAL A 46 19.42 -39.67 -5.61
N ASN A 47 19.90 -39.71 -6.84
CA ASN A 47 19.12 -39.79 -8.06
C ASN A 47 18.14 -40.97 -8.01
N THR A 48 16.90 -40.70 -8.35
CA THR A 48 15.86 -41.65 -8.75
C THR A 48 16.26 -42.36 -10.03
N ASP A 49 17.06 -43.43 -9.96
CA ASP A 49 17.05 -44.45 -11.02
C ASP A 49 17.84 -45.74 -10.69
N THR A 50 17.66 -46.35 -9.51
CA THR A 50 18.08 -47.76 -9.33
C THR A 50 17.37 -48.45 -8.17
N LEU A 51 16.13 -48.90 -8.37
CA LEU A 51 15.57 -49.98 -7.54
C LEU A 51 14.65 -50.91 -8.35
N VAL A 52 15.13 -51.33 -9.52
CA VAL A 52 14.69 -52.59 -10.15
C VAL A 52 15.70 -53.66 -9.75
N ARG A 53 15.42 -54.34 -8.64
CA ARG A 53 15.91 -55.66 -8.19
C ARG A 53 16.17 -55.65 -6.69
N HIS A 54 15.14 -56.00 -5.93
CA HIS A 54 15.33 -57.01 -4.90
C HIS A 54 14.15 -57.98 -4.98
N GLN A 55 14.49 -59.26 -5.14
CA GLN A 55 13.59 -60.38 -5.36
C GLN A 55 12.56 -60.50 -4.23
N LEU A 56 11.30 -60.25 -4.57
CA LEU A 56 10.16 -60.92 -3.93
C LEU A 56 10.21 -62.39 -4.35
N GLN A 57 10.89 -63.23 -3.56
CA GLN A 57 10.69 -64.67 -3.59
C GLN A 57 9.41 -64.99 -2.80
N GLY A 58 8.26 -64.71 -3.40
CA GLY A 58 6.95 -65.12 -2.93
C GLY A 58 6.22 -65.73 -4.11
N ALA A 59 6.37 -67.03 -4.28
CA ALA A 59 5.81 -67.77 -5.42
C ALA A 59 4.28 -67.63 -5.44
N SER A 60 3.77 -67.03 -6.53
CA SER A 60 2.41 -67.25 -6.99
C SER A 60 2.31 -68.69 -7.48
N LEU A 61 1.66 -69.56 -6.70
CA LEU A 61 1.13 -70.83 -7.17
C LEU A 61 -0.39 -70.74 -7.10
N HIS A 62 -0.98 -70.32 -8.23
CA HIS A 62 -2.36 -70.62 -8.53
C HIS A 62 -2.45 -72.12 -8.83
N ASN A 63 -2.73 -72.92 -7.80
CA ASN A 63 -3.15 -74.30 -7.94
C ASN A 63 -4.57 -74.41 -7.45
N ASP A 64 -5.49 -74.31 -8.40
CA ASP A 64 -6.83 -74.85 -8.25
C ASP A 64 -6.72 -76.39 -8.25
N LEU A 65 -7.60 -77.04 -7.48
CA LEU A 65 -7.80 -78.49 -7.33
C LEU A 65 -6.97 -79.27 -6.28
N THR A 66 -7.63 -79.47 -5.14
CA THR A 66 -7.67 -80.73 -4.36
C THR A 66 -6.34 -81.43 -4.05
N ALA A 67 -5.59 -80.88 -3.11
CA ALA A 67 -4.73 -81.68 -2.24
C ALA A 67 -4.85 -81.11 -0.82
N GLU A 68 -5.48 -81.85 0.09
CA GLU A 68 -5.33 -81.55 1.51
C GLU A 68 -3.83 -81.57 1.82
N ASP A 69 -3.30 -80.41 2.18
CA ASP A 69 -1.90 -80.22 2.53
C ASP A 69 -1.52 -81.28 3.58
N SER A 70 -0.38 -81.96 3.42
CA SER A 70 0.04 -83.05 4.32
C SER A 70 0.06 -82.63 5.80
N ILE A 71 0.14 -81.32 6.05
CA ILE A 71 0.11 -80.66 7.36
C ILE A 71 -1.32 -80.55 7.93
N THR A 72 -2.34 -80.28 7.09
CA THR A 72 -3.74 -80.13 7.55
C THR A 72 -4.42 -81.46 7.90
N ARG A 73 -3.87 -82.61 7.50
CA ARG A 73 -4.40 -83.94 7.88
C ARG A 73 -4.07 -84.37 9.32
N LEU A 74 -2.96 -83.89 9.87
CA LEU A 74 -2.46 -84.23 11.21
C LEU A 74 -2.97 -83.32 12.32
N MET A 75 -3.70 -82.24 11.97
CA MET A 75 -4.21 -81.27 12.93
C MET A 75 -5.54 -81.70 13.53
N ASP A 76 -5.75 -81.41 14.81
CA ASP A 76 -7.05 -81.52 15.46
C ASP A 76 -8.04 -80.46 14.89
N PRO A 77 -9.36 -80.67 15.04
CA PRO A 77 -10.37 -79.80 14.44
C PRO A 77 -10.26 -78.32 14.86
N GLU A 78 -9.88 -78.06 16.11
CA GLU A 78 -9.78 -76.71 16.67
C GLU A 78 -8.56 -75.97 16.09
N THR A 79 -7.42 -76.66 15.94
CA THR A 79 -6.23 -76.08 15.31
C THR A 79 -6.40 -75.85 13.80
N LYS A 80 -7.20 -76.67 13.09
CA LYS A 80 -7.53 -76.40 11.68
C LYS A 80 -8.32 -75.11 11.51
N GLU A 81 -9.29 -74.85 12.39
CA GLU A 81 -10.10 -73.63 12.33
C GLU A 81 -9.26 -72.38 12.60
N LEU A 82 -8.37 -72.43 13.61
CA LEU A 82 -7.41 -71.36 13.88
C LEU A 82 -6.46 -71.11 12.70
N TYR A 83 -6.00 -72.16 12.03
CA TYR A 83 -5.12 -72.07 10.86
C TYR A 83 -5.81 -71.35 9.69
N PHE A 84 -7.05 -71.71 9.35
CA PHE A 84 -7.80 -71.02 8.29
C PHE A 84 -8.11 -69.56 8.64
N ARG A 85 -8.43 -69.28 9.90
CA ARG A 85 -8.65 -67.90 10.38
C ARG A 85 -7.37 -67.06 10.29
N SER A 86 -6.23 -67.62 10.69
CA SER A 86 -4.92 -66.96 10.58
C SER A 86 -4.58 -66.65 9.13
N ARG A 87 -4.85 -67.57 8.20
CA ARG A 87 -4.59 -67.37 6.76
C ARG A 87 -5.49 -66.29 6.15
N SER A 88 -6.77 -66.27 6.52
CA SER A 88 -7.69 -65.21 6.09
C SER A 88 -7.28 -63.83 6.61
N GLN A 89 -6.80 -63.75 7.86
CA GLN A 89 -6.27 -62.51 8.44
C GLN A 89 -4.98 -62.06 7.75
N GLU A 90 -4.11 -62.99 7.35
CA GLU A 90 -2.88 -62.67 6.61
C GLU A 90 -3.20 -62.07 5.23
N GLU A 91 -4.19 -62.62 4.52
CA GLU A 91 -4.67 -62.08 3.25
C GLU A 91 -5.29 -60.68 3.40
N GLU A 92 -6.07 -60.45 4.46
CA GLU A 92 -6.65 -59.14 4.79
C GLU A 92 -5.56 -58.10 5.10
N ILE A 93 -4.56 -58.46 5.91
CA ILE A 93 -3.41 -57.58 6.20
C ILE A 93 -2.68 -57.22 4.91
N LEU A 94 -2.53 -58.16 3.98
CA LEU A 94 -1.83 -57.93 2.72
C LEU A 94 -2.63 -56.97 1.81
N LEU A 95 -3.95 -57.10 1.79
CA LEU A 95 -4.84 -56.18 1.08
C LEU A 95 -4.81 -54.76 1.68
N LEU A 96 -4.90 -54.64 3.01
CA LEU A 96 -4.84 -53.35 3.70
C LEU A 96 -3.50 -52.66 3.49
N ARG A 97 -2.38 -53.40 3.54
CA ARG A 97 -1.05 -52.86 3.23
C ARG A 97 -0.96 -52.31 1.81
N LYS A 98 -1.58 -53.00 0.83
CA LYS A 98 -1.66 -52.51 -0.55
C LYS A 98 -2.47 -51.21 -0.62
N GLN A 99 -3.64 -51.16 0.01
CA GLN A 99 -4.47 -49.96 0.04
C GLN A 99 -3.76 -48.76 0.69
N ILE A 100 -3.01 -48.98 1.77
CA ILE A 100 -2.19 -47.94 2.42
C ILE A 100 -1.12 -47.43 1.46
N ALA A 101 -0.42 -48.32 0.74
CA ALA A 101 0.58 -47.93 -0.24
C ALA A 101 -0.03 -47.08 -1.37
N ASP A 102 -1.15 -47.53 -1.94
CA ASP A 102 -1.87 -46.81 -3.00
C ASP A 102 -2.38 -45.44 -2.52
N ALA A 103 -2.89 -45.37 -1.28
CA ALA A 103 -3.33 -44.11 -0.67
C ALA A 103 -2.17 -43.15 -0.42
N SER A 104 -1.02 -43.65 0.08
CA SER A 104 0.17 -42.82 0.32
C SER A 104 0.74 -42.20 -0.96
N LEU A 105 0.68 -42.93 -2.09
CA LEU A 105 1.10 -42.43 -3.38
C LEU A 105 0.15 -41.34 -3.89
N LYS A 106 -1.16 -41.52 -3.69
CA LYS A 106 -2.17 -40.51 -4.04
C LYS A 106 -2.02 -39.24 -3.19
N GLU A 107 -1.72 -39.38 -1.90
CA GLU A 107 -1.45 -38.26 -1.01
C GLU A 107 -0.23 -37.45 -1.49
N LEU A 108 0.86 -38.13 -1.86
CA LEU A 108 2.06 -37.47 -2.39
C LEU A 108 1.77 -36.71 -3.69
N GLN A 109 0.94 -37.28 -4.57
CA GLN A 109 0.49 -36.60 -5.79
C GLN A 109 -0.32 -35.34 -5.46
N LEU A 110 -1.33 -35.44 -4.58
CA LEU A 110 -2.14 -34.29 -4.17
C LEU A 110 -1.31 -33.20 -3.50
N LEU A 111 -0.30 -33.57 -2.71
CA LEU A 111 0.62 -32.61 -2.09
C LEU A 111 1.45 -31.86 -3.14
N SER A 112 1.89 -32.55 -4.20
CA SER A 112 2.59 -31.91 -5.32
C SER A 112 1.69 -30.94 -6.10
N GLU A 113 0.42 -31.32 -6.34
CA GLU A 113 -0.58 -30.48 -7.00
C GLU A 113 -0.91 -29.26 -6.13
N LYS A 114 -1.07 -29.45 -4.81
CA LYS A 114 -1.25 -28.37 -3.84
C LYS A 114 -0.13 -27.34 -3.94
N HIS A 115 1.13 -27.77 -3.91
CA HIS A 115 2.26 -26.83 -4.00
C HIS A 115 2.31 -26.06 -5.33
N ILE A 116 1.87 -26.68 -6.44
CA ILE A 116 1.76 -25.99 -7.73
C ILE A 116 0.64 -24.94 -7.68
N LEU A 117 -0.51 -25.28 -7.09
CA LEU A 117 -1.64 -24.37 -6.95
C LEU A 117 -1.34 -23.21 -5.99
N GLU A 118 -0.66 -23.46 -4.88
CA GLU A 118 -0.21 -22.43 -3.95
C GLU A 118 0.71 -21.41 -4.65
N ARG A 119 1.66 -21.89 -5.47
CA ARG A 119 2.52 -21.01 -6.27
C ARG A 119 1.70 -20.18 -7.26
N LYS A 120 0.79 -20.80 -8.00
CA LYS A 120 -0.09 -20.09 -8.95
C LYS A 120 -0.98 -19.06 -8.26
N LEU A 121 -1.48 -19.36 -7.07
CA LEU A 121 -2.28 -18.43 -6.27
C LEU A 121 -1.45 -17.23 -5.83
N SER A 122 -0.20 -17.47 -5.41
CA SER A 122 0.75 -16.39 -5.08
C SER A 122 1.03 -15.50 -6.28
N ASP A 123 1.28 -16.08 -7.46
CA ASP A 123 1.54 -15.34 -8.69
C ASP A 123 0.33 -14.49 -9.10
N LEU A 124 -0.89 -15.05 -9.02
CA LEU A 124 -2.12 -14.33 -9.32
C LEU A 124 -2.37 -13.17 -8.34
N ARG A 125 -2.09 -13.37 -7.05
CA ARG A 125 -2.20 -12.29 -6.05
C ARG A 125 -1.25 -11.14 -6.37
N MET A 126 0.01 -11.45 -6.67
CA MET A 126 1.00 -10.45 -7.07
C MET A 126 0.57 -9.67 -8.32
N ALA A 127 0.04 -10.36 -9.33
CA ALA A 127 -0.45 -9.71 -10.55
C ALA A 127 -1.68 -8.80 -10.32
N VAL A 128 -2.55 -9.16 -9.36
CA VAL A 128 -3.69 -8.32 -8.97
C VAL A 128 -3.22 -7.08 -8.22
N ASP A 129 -2.27 -7.24 -7.29
CA ASP A 129 -1.72 -6.12 -6.52
C ASP A 129 -0.98 -5.13 -7.44
N GLU A 130 -0.19 -5.63 -8.39
CA GLU A 130 0.48 -4.81 -9.41
C GLU A 130 -0.54 -4.02 -10.26
N LYS A 131 -1.58 -4.70 -10.77
CA LYS A 131 -2.67 -4.06 -11.52
C LYS A 131 -3.38 -2.98 -10.72
N GLN A 132 -3.57 -3.21 -9.43
CA GLN A 132 -4.24 -2.27 -8.54
C GLN A 132 -3.37 -1.03 -8.29
N GLU A 133 -2.07 -1.22 -8.05
CA GLU A 133 -1.11 -0.13 -7.86
C GLU A 133 -0.97 0.74 -9.12
N ASP A 134 -0.95 0.12 -10.30
CA ASP A 134 -0.97 0.81 -11.60
C ASP A 134 -2.21 1.68 -11.77
N ALA A 135 -3.38 1.15 -11.42
CA ALA A 135 -4.64 1.88 -11.51
C ALA A 135 -4.67 3.08 -10.54
N ILE A 136 -4.19 2.89 -9.30
CA ILE A 136 -4.08 3.94 -8.28
C ILE A 136 -3.11 5.01 -8.75
N THR A 137 -1.92 4.64 -9.22
CA THR A 137 -0.90 5.56 -9.71
C THR A 137 -1.40 6.36 -10.92
N GLY A 138 -2.11 5.71 -11.84
CA GLY A 138 -2.78 6.37 -12.97
C GLY A 138 -3.81 7.41 -12.51
N ALA A 139 -4.68 7.05 -11.56
CA ALA A 139 -5.69 7.95 -11.01
C ALA A 139 -5.04 9.14 -10.25
N LEU A 140 -4.00 8.90 -9.45
CA LEU A 140 -3.27 9.94 -8.73
C LEU A 140 -2.60 10.92 -9.68
N LYS A 141 -2.01 10.44 -10.79
CA LYS A 141 -1.41 11.30 -11.81
C LYS A 141 -2.46 12.19 -12.48
N GLN A 142 -3.64 11.65 -12.81
CA GLN A 142 -4.74 12.43 -13.37
C GLN A 142 -5.27 13.47 -12.36
N LEU A 143 -5.38 13.11 -11.09
CA LEU A 143 -5.81 14.01 -10.03
C LEU A 143 -4.81 15.16 -9.84
N SER A 144 -3.51 14.85 -9.84
CA SER A 144 -2.43 15.84 -9.76
C SER A 144 -2.46 16.83 -10.93
N GLN A 145 -2.67 16.32 -12.16
CA GLN A 145 -2.83 17.18 -13.33
C GLN A 145 -4.07 18.09 -13.22
N LYS A 146 -5.21 17.55 -12.79
CA LYS A 146 -6.43 18.36 -12.56
C LYS A 146 -6.22 19.42 -11.49
N LYS A 147 -5.49 19.10 -10.42
CA LYS A 147 -5.12 20.05 -9.36
C LYS A 147 -4.26 21.19 -9.92
N SER A 148 -3.23 20.89 -10.71
CA SER A 148 -2.39 21.91 -11.35
C SER A 148 -3.22 22.86 -12.24
N HIS A 149 -4.12 22.32 -13.06
CA HIS A 149 -5.00 23.13 -13.90
C HIS A 149 -5.94 24.03 -13.08
N LEU A 150 -6.45 23.53 -11.94
CA LEU A 150 -7.27 24.33 -11.04
C LEU A 150 -6.49 25.45 -10.35
N GLU A 151 -5.25 25.18 -9.93
CA GLU A 151 -4.36 26.19 -9.35
C GLU A 151 -4.02 27.30 -10.36
N ASP A 152 -3.74 26.94 -11.61
CA ASP A 152 -3.51 27.89 -12.70
C ASP A 152 -4.76 28.71 -13.02
N ASN A 153 -5.94 28.08 -13.09
CA ASN A 153 -7.21 28.79 -13.30
C ASN A 153 -7.49 29.78 -12.17
N MET A 154 -7.20 29.41 -10.92
CA MET A 154 -7.36 30.31 -9.78
C MET A 154 -6.40 31.50 -9.85
N ARG A 155 -5.15 31.28 -10.28
CA ARG A 155 -4.19 32.35 -10.53
C ARG A 155 -4.69 33.31 -11.62
N LEU A 156 -5.08 32.77 -12.78
CA LEU A 156 -5.61 33.56 -13.89
C LEU A 156 -6.88 34.33 -13.50
N ALA A 157 -7.75 33.75 -12.68
CA ALA A 157 -8.93 34.44 -12.17
C ALA A 157 -8.57 35.64 -11.27
N ASN A 158 -7.53 35.50 -10.44
CA ASN A 158 -7.03 36.61 -9.63
C ASN A 158 -6.39 37.70 -10.48
N ASP A 159 -5.57 37.33 -11.47
CA ASP A 159 -4.93 38.28 -12.39
C ASP A 159 -5.99 39.05 -13.21
N LEU A 160 -7.01 38.34 -13.71
CA LEU A 160 -8.13 38.95 -14.42
C LEU A 160 -8.87 39.97 -13.54
N LYS A 161 -9.08 39.66 -12.26
CA LYS A 161 -9.72 40.58 -11.32
C LYS A 161 -8.90 41.85 -11.12
N VAL A 162 -7.57 41.73 -11.01
CA VAL A 162 -6.68 42.90 -10.91
C VAL A 162 -6.79 43.78 -12.15
N GLU A 163 -6.74 43.18 -13.34
CA GLU A 163 -6.88 43.91 -14.62
C GLU A 163 -8.27 44.56 -14.77
N GLU A 164 -9.35 43.90 -14.33
CA GLU A 164 -10.70 44.49 -14.32
C GLU A 164 -10.80 45.69 -13.37
N GLU A 165 -10.17 45.62 -12.19
CA GLU A 165 -10.09 46.73 -11.25
C GLU A 165 -9.31 47.92 -11.84
N GLU A 166 -8.14 47.67 -12.46
CA GLU A 166 -7.37 48.72 -13.14
C GLU A 166 -8.13 49.36 -14.31
N LEU A 167 -8.80 48.54 -15.12
CA LEU A 167 -9.65 49.01 -16.21
C LEU A 167 -10.80 49.88 -15.67
N TYR A 168 -11.44 49.48 -14.56
CA TYR A 168 -12.48 50.27 -13.91
C TYR A 168 -11.95 51.62 -13.40
N PHE A 169 -10.79 51.64 -12.75
CA PHE A 169 -10.15 52.90 -12.31
C PHE A 169 -9.78 53.82 -13.48
N PHE A 170 -9.21 53.26 -14.54
CA PHE A 170 -8.83 54.03 -15.72
C PHE A 170 -10.06 54.61 -16.44
N THR A 171 -11.07 53.77 -16.69
CA THR A 171 -12.29 54.19 -17.40
C THR A 171 -13.09 55.23 -16.61
N SER A 172 -13.24 55.05 -15.30
CA SER A 172 -13.91 56.04 -14.43
C SER A 172 -13.17 57.38 -14.39
N SER A 173 -11.84 57.37 -14.30
CA SER A 173 -11.01 58.58 -14.36
C SER A 173 -11.16 59.32 -15.69
N LEU A 174 -11.15 58.58 -16.82
CA LEU A 174 -11.30 59.14 -18.15
C LEU A 174 -12.71 59.72 -18.37
N LEU A 175 -13.75 59.04 -17.89
CA LEU A 175 -15.11 59.54 -17.93
C LEU A 175 -15.30 60.79 -17.05
N SER A 176 -14.66 60.84 -15.88
CA SER A 176 -14.66 62.02 -15.01
C SER A 176 -14.04 63.23 -15.73
N MET A 177 -12.85 63.05 -16.33
CA MET A 177 -12.18 64.09 -17.12
C MET A 177 -13.06 64.58 -18.28
N LEU A 178 -13.67 63.67 -19.05
CA LEU A 178 -14.57 64.05 -20.14
C LEU A 178 -15.82 64.82 -19.64
N GLY A 179 -16.33 64.43 -18.47
CA GLY A 179 -17.45 65.09 -17.79
C GLY A 179 -17.18 66.55 -17.44
N GLU A 180 -15.97 66.88 -16.96
CA GLU A 180 -15.57 68.26 -16.62
C GLU A 180 -15.67 69.21 -17.83
N TYR A 181 -15.42 68.70 -19.04
CA TYR A 181 -15.49 69.46 -20.29
C TYR A 181 -16.82 69.30 -21.04
N ASN A 182 -17.84 68.72 -20.38
CA ASN A 182 -19.16 68.43 -20.95
C ASN A 182 -19.12 67.54 -22.22
N VAL A 183 -18.09 66.71 -22.37
CA VAL A 183 -18.00 65.73 -23.47
C VAL A 183 -18.63 64.42 -22.97
N ARG A 184 -19.81 64.06 -23.50
CA ARG A 184 -20.47 62.79 -23.16
C ARG A 184 -20.30 61.78 -24.28
N PRO A 185 -19.58 60.67 -24.06
CA PRO A 185 -19.57 59.57 -25.01
C PRO A 185 -20.98 59.00 -25.21
N PRO A 186 -21.37 58.64 -26.45
CA PRO A 186 -22.67 58.05 -26.72
C PRO A 186 -22.81 56.62 -26.17
N GLN A 187 -21.69 55.91 -25.94
CA GLN A 187 -21.63 54.57 -25.38
C GLN A 187 -20.45 54.47 -24.40
N LEU A 188 -20.58 53.63 -23.37
CA LEU A 188 -19.51 53.35 -22.39
C LEU A 188 -18.61 52.20 -22.86
N ASN A 189 -18.13 52.27 -24.10
CA ASN A 189 -17.16 51.32 -24.63
C ASN A 189 -15.83 52.03 -24.94
N ALA A 190 -14.74 51.25 -24.99
CA ALA A 190 -13.39 51.79 -25.16
C ALA A 190 -13.25 52.71 -26.38
N SER A 191 -13.90 52.36 -27.50
CA SER A 191 -13.84 53.15 -28.75
C SER A 191 -14.52 54.53 -28.62
N ALA A 192 -15.72 54.58 -28.03
CA ALA A 192 -16.46 55.82 -27.86
C ALA A 192 -15.79 56.75 -26.83
N ILE A 193 -15.29 56.18 -25.73
CA ILE A 193 -14.54 56.94 -24.72
C ILE A 193 -13.26 57.52 -25.34
N THR A 194 -12.47 56.70 -26.05
CA THR A 194 -11.22 57.14 -26.71
C THR A 194 -11.48 58.21 -27.76
N THR A 195 -12.56 58.08 -28.54
CA THR A 195 -12.95 59.09 -29.54
C THR A 195 -13.33 60.41 -28.86
N GLY A 196 -14.06 60.34 -27.74
CA GLY A 196 -14.35 61.51 -26.90
C GLY A 196 -13.08 62.19 -26.40
N THR A 197 -12.13 61.42 -25.85
CA THR A 197 -10.85 61.92 -25.35
C THR A 197 -10.01 62.54 -26.46
N LYS A 198 -9.92 61.89 -27.62
CA LYS A 198 -9.19 62.42 -28.79
C LYS A 198 -9.78 63.75 -29.26
N ARG A 199 -11.11 63.87 -29.29
CA ARG A 199 -11.79 65.11 -29.64
C ARG A 199 -11.49 66.22 -28.64
N LEU A 200 -11.54 65.91 -27.34
CA LEU A 200 -11.20 66.87 -26.29
C LEU A 200 -9.75 67.34 -26.41
N TYR A 201 -8.80 66.40 -26.59
CA TYR A 201 -7.39 66.71 -26.79
C TYR A 201 -7.17 67.63 -28.00
N GLN A 202 -7.76 67.29 -29.15
CA GLN A 202 -7.69 68.12 -30.35
C GLN A 202 -8.26 69.52 -30.09
N GLN A 203 -9.41 69.62 -29.42
CA GLN A 203 -10.01 70.91 -29.08
C GLN A 203 -9.09 71.75 -28.20
N MET A 204 -8.46 71.17 -27.17
CA MET A 204 -7.50 71.87 -26.31
C MET A 204 -6.26 72.31 -27.10
N GLN A 205 -5.70 71.44 -27.94
CA GLN A 205 -4.57 71.77 -28.82
C GLN A 205 -4.88 72.93 -29.77
N TRP A 206 -6.04 72.92 -30.43
CA TRP A 206 -6.49 74.03 -31.27
C TRP A 206 -6.65 75.32 -30.47
N LYS A 207 -7.21 75.25 -29.25
CA LYS A 207 -7.38 76.42 -28.38
C LYS A 207 -6.05 77.02 -27.94
N ILE A 208 -5.06 76.18 -27.60
CA ILE A 208 -3.70 76.60 -27.25
C ILE A 208 -3.01 77.24 -28.46
N LYS A 209 -3.08 76.60 -29.64
CA LYS A 209 -2.51 77.15 -30.88
C LYS A 209 -3.12 78.50 -31.24
N TYR A 210 -4.44 78.61 -31.17
CA TYR A 210 -5.15 79.86 -31.40
C TYR A 210 -4.75 80.96 -30.40
N LEU A 211 -4.60 80.63 -29.12
CA LEU A 211 -4.15 81.58 -28.10
C LEU A 211 -2.70 82.03 -28.33
N ASN A 212 -1.79 81.13 -28.75
CA ASN A 212 -0.42 81.48 -29.08
C ASN A 212 -0.32 82.35 -30.35
N ASP A 213 -1.10 82.03 -31.38
CA ASP A 213 -1.16 82.83 -32.61
C ASP A 213 -1.82 84.21 -32.36
N SER A 214 -2.83 84.26 -31.49
CA SER A 214 -3.48 85.52 -31.06
C SER A 214 -2.60 86.38 -30.14
N LEU A 215 -1.60 85.79 -29.48
CA LEU A 215 -0.62 86.50 -28.64
C LEU A 215 0.61 86.95 -29.45
N GLY A 216 0.85 86.34 -30.62
CA GLY A 216 1.94 86.71 -31.55
C GLY A 216 1.75 88.04 -32.28
N ASP A 217 0.55 88.64 -32.24
CA ASP A 217 0.21 89.88 -32.98
C ASP A 217 0.18 91.14 -32.09
N ILE A 218 0.65 91.05 -30.84
CA ILE A 218 0.75 92.19 -29.91
C ILE A 218 2.13 92.20 -29.25
N THR A 219 3.15 92.70 -29.97
CA THR A 219 4.17 93.70 -29.56
C THR A 219 5.52 93.56 -30.29
N GLN A 220 5.89 94.63 -31.01
CA GLN A 220 7.24 95.22 -31.15
C GLN A 220 7.02 96.73 -31.45
N PRO A 221 7.92 97.70 -31.12
CA PRO A 221 9.39 97.59 -31.02
C PRO A 221 10.09 98.41 -29.90
N GLY A 222 11.40 98.17 -29.69
CA GLY A 222 12.30 99.08 -28.95
C GLY A 222 13.60 98.43 -28.46
N HIS A 223 14.71 98.66 -29.18
CA HIS A 223 16.10 98.28 -28.85
C HIS A 223 16.60 98.95 -27.53
N ILE A 224 17.71 98.65 -26.83
CA ILE A 224 19.12 98.30 -27.18
C ILE A 224 19.84 97.73 -25.91
N TYR A 225 20.92 96.94 -26.12
CA TYR A 225 22.12 96.70 -25.26
C TYR A 225 22.28 95.35 -24.53
N ASN A 226 23.03 94.47 -25.21
CA ASN A 226 24.30 93.83 -24.81
C ASN A 226 24.38 92.75 -23.70
N ASN A 227 24.87 91.60 -24.17
CA ASN A 227 25.97 90.77 -23.64
C ASN A 227 25.75 89.93 -22.36
N SER A 228 25.68 88.61 -22.50
CA SER A 228 26.86 87.72 -22.55
C SER A 228 26.52 86.27 -22.14
N ASN A 229 27.23 85.32 -22.77
CA ASN A 229 27.40 83.90 -22.43
C ASN A 229 26.23 82.95 -22.81
N HIS A 230 26.38 81.86 -23.58
CA HIS A 230 27.55 81.09 -24.01
C HIS A 230 27.30 80.36 -25.34
N GLN A 231 28.29 80.47 -26.23
CA GLN A 231 28.91 79.46 -27.13
C GLN A 231 28.09 78.34 -27.78
N GLN A 232 28.17 78.34 -29.12
CA GLN A 232 28.02 77.21 -30.04
C GLN A 232 29.09 76.12 -29.78
N ALA A 233 28.74 74.84 -29.99
CA ALA A 233 29.49 73.91 -30.86
C ALA A 233 28.91 72.47 -30.83
N THR A 234 28.46 71.99 -31.99
CA THR A 234 28.51 70.57 -32.43
C THR A 234 29.96 70.20 -32.86
N PRO A 235 30.35 68.94 -33.21
CA PRO A 235 29.91 67.55 -32.85
C PRO A 235 31.10 66.56 -32.59
N LEU A 236 30.85 65.30 -32.13
CA LEU A 236 31.48 64.00 -32.58
C LEU A 236 31.54 62.85 -31.52
N ARG A 237 30.93 61.70 -31.92
CA ARG A 237 31.29 60.25 -31.78
C ARG A 237 31.84 59.65 -30.46
N HIS A 238 31.17 58.62 -29.93
CA HIS A 238 31.40 57.18 -30.24
C HIS A 238 30.29 56.24 -29.65
N GLU A 239 30.04 55.14 -30.38
CA GLU A 239 28.99 54.08 -30.35
C GLU A 239 29.16 52.91 -29.32
N PRO A 240 28.45 51.73 -29.34
CA PRO A 240 27.00 51.39 -29.54
C PRO A 240 26.46 50.22 -28.64
N SER A 241 25.15 49.87 -28.83
CA SER A 241 24.45 48.54 -28.76
C SER A 241 23.29 48.47 -27.73
N SER A 242 22.13 47.82 -27.95
CA SER A 242 21.65 46.86 -28.97
C SER A 242 20.12 46.99 -29.20
N SER A 243 19.67 46.62 -30.41
CA SER A 243 18.32 46.76 -30.98
C SER A 243 17.40 45.54 -30.73
N TYR A 244 16.09 45.78 -30.74
CA TYR A 244 15.14 44.80 -31.31
C TYR A 244 14.36 45.42 -32.46
N ASN A 245 14.34 44.64 -33.54
CA ASN A 245 13.96 44.97 -34.89
C ASN A 245 12.47 44.65 -35.10
N MET A 246 11.77 45.50 -35.84
CA MET A 246 10.42 45.24 -36.35
C MET A 246 10.53 45.19 -37.86
N ASP A 247 10.02 44.14 -38.49
CA ASP A 247 9.64 44.20 -39.90
C ASP A 247 8.33 43.45 -40.17
N ALA A 248 7.50 44.11 -40.98
CA ALA A 248 6.16 43.74 -41.43
C ALA A 248 6.25 42.75 -42.62
N THR A 249 5.23 42.02 -43.10
CA THR A 249 3.93 42.49 -43.59
C THR A 249 3.09 41.29 -44.14
N ARG A 250 1.75 41.37 -44.00
CA ARG A 250 0.68 41.04 -44.98
C ARG A 250 0.18 39.58 -45.26
N ASN A 251 -1.02 39.31 -44.74
CA ASN A 251 -2.25 38.63 -45.27
C ASN A 251 -2.19 37.37 -46.18
N ASN A 252 -2.84 36.27 -45.74
CA ASN A 252 -4.08 35.73 -46.37
C ASN A 252 -4.80 34.66 -45.50
N PHE A 253 -6.12 34.59 -45.68
CA PHE A 253 -7.18 33.90 -44.91
C PHE A 253 -7.14 32.35 -44.84
N HIS A 254 -7.65 31.79 -43.72
CA HIS A 254 -8.76 30.81 -43.63
C HIS A 254 -9.33 30.85 -42.18
N GLN A 255 -10.50 31.43 -41.94
CA GLN A 255 -11.86 30.83 -42.01
C GLN A 255 -12.28 30.17 -40.68
N TYR A 256 -12.85 30.99 -39.78
CA TYR A 256 -13.68 30.53 -38.66
C TYR A 256 -15.07 30.16 -39.20
N ALA A 257 -15.48 28.90 -39.02
CA ALA A 257 -16.89 28.51 -39.01
C ALA A 257 -17.37 28.72 -37.56
N GLN A 258 -18.17 29.75 -37.28
CA GLN A 258 -19.63 29.70 -37.21
C GLN A 258 -20.14 28.67 -36.20
N ASP A 259 -20.39 29.16 -34.98
CA ASP A 259 -21.36 28.56 -34.06
C ASP A 259 -22.59 29.50 -34.03
N PRO A 260 -23.80 29.04 -34.39
CA PRO A 260 -24.98 29.89 -34.40
C PRO A 260 -25.82 29.74 -33.13
N ASN A 261 -26.11 30.91 -32.55
CA ASN A 261 -27.34 31.29 -31.85
C ASN A 261 -27.76 30.56 -30.58
N ASP A 262 -27.68 31.35 -29.51
CA ASP A 262 -28.59 31.33 -28.39
C ASP A 262 -29.92 32.03 -28.77
N ARG A 263 -31.04 31.30 -28.72
CA ARG A 263 -32.43 31.75 -28.42
C ARG A 263 -33.45 30.73 -28.92
N SER A 264 -34.10 30.00 -28.01
CA SER A 264 -35.57 30.10 -27.84
C SER A 264 -36.07 29.27 -26.65
N THR A 265 -36.98 29.90 -25.93
CA THR A 265 -37.80 29.44 -24.82
C THR A 265 -38.78 28.35 -25.24
N GLY A 266 -39.06 27.39 -24.36
CA GLY A 266 -40.42 26.83 -24.22
C GLY A 266 -40.61 25.34 -24.51
N GLN A 267 -41.02 24.64 -23.45
CA GLN A 267 -42.11 23.65 -23.43
C GLN A 267 -41.90 22.19 -23.92
N MET A 268 -42.22 21.29 -22.98
CA MET A 268 -42.94 20.00 -23.11
C MET A 268 -42.18 18.67 -23.32
N TYR A 269 -42.16 17.88 -22.23
CA TYR A 269 -42.54 16.46 -22.04
C TYR A 269 -42.25 15.33 -23.06
N HIS A 270 -42.01 14.15 -22.43
CA HIS A 270 -41.92 12.75 -22.89
C HIS A 270 -40.61 12.38 -23.60
N GLY A 271 -39.79 11.41 -23.15
CA GLY A 271 -39.98 10.26 -22.26
C GLY A 271 -39.75 8.98 -23.09
N SER A 272 -38.67 8.21 -22.80
CA SER A 272 -38.57 6.73 -22.90
C SER A 272 -37.12 6.21 -22.73
N ASN A 273 -36.90 5.52 -21.61
CA ASN A 273 -36.15 4.28 -21.31
C ASN A 273 -35.00 3.77 -22.21
N PHE A 274 -33.86 3.41 -21.59
CA PHE A 274 -33.34 2.03 -21.32
C PHE A 274 -31.95 2.18 -20.64
N HIS A 275 -31.83 2.04 -19.31
CA HIS A 275 -31.35 0.86 -18.56
C HIS A 275 -30.02 0.23 -19.05
N GLN A 276 -28.93 0.45 -18.31
CA GLN A 276 -27.99 -0.63 -17.93
C GLN A 276 -27.22 -0.27 -16.65
N ASP A 277 -27.31 -1.18 -15.68
CA ASP A 277 -26.90 -1.09 -14.29
C ASP A 277 -25.38 -1.01 -14.06
N ILE A 278 -24.96 -0.10 -13.18
CA ILE A 278 -23.71 -0.21 -12.41
C ILE A 278 -24.05 0.28 -10.98
N VAL A 279 -24.25 -0.67 -10.06
CA VAL A 279 -24.38 -0.38 -8.63
C VAL A 279 -22.98 -0.41 -8.01
N ALA A 280 -22.46 0.78 -7.69
CA ALA A 280 -21.31 0.96 -6.83
C ALA A 280 -21.77 0.88 -5.36
N ALA A 281 -21.29 -0.13 -4.63
CA ALA A 281 -21.47 -0.20 -3.19
C ALA A 281 -20.55 0.84 -2.52
N THR A 282 -21.16 1.83 -1.87
CA THR A 282 -20.49 2.83 -1.03
C THR A 282 -20.53 2.33 0.42
N PRO A 283 -19.43 2.34 1.20
CA PRO A 283 -19.50 1.94 2.60
C PRO A 283 -20.06 3.10 3.43
N SER A 284 -21.24 2.89 4.02
CA SER A 284 -21.86 3.79 4.98
C SER A 284 -21.68 3.23 6.38
N ASN A 285 -20.88 3.92 7.21
CA ASN A 285 -20.78 3.67 8.64
C ASN A 285 -21.33 4.87 9.39
N TYR A 286 -22.60 4.80 9.77
CA TYR A 286 -23.20 5.55 10.86
C TYR A 286 -24.43 4.78 11.32
N PHE A 287 -24.39 4.16 12.49
CA PHE A 287 -25.62 3.86 13.22
C PHE A 287 -25.39 4.00 14.73
N GLU A 288 -26.13 4.97 15.29
CA GLU A 288 -26.36 5.16 16.71
C GLU A 288 -27.34 4.12 17.24
N GLU A 289 -27.10 3.79 18.51
CA GLU A 289 -27.87 2.94 19.40
C GLU A 289 -29.23 3.56 19.75
N ASN A 290 -30.32 2.78 19.79
CA ASN A 290 -31.46 3.12 20.65
C ASN A 290 -32.35 1.92 21.04
N ASN A 291 -32.65 1.88 22.33
CA ASN A 291 -33.43 0.90 23.08
C ASN A 291 -34.94 1.18 23.05
N GLY A 292 -35.77 0.13 23.01
CA GLY A 292 -37.09 0.09 23.69
C GLY A 292 -38.33 -0.32 22.87
N PRO A 293 -39.40 -0.85 23.51
CA PRO A 293 -40.17 -2.00 22.99
C PRO A 293 -41.70 -1.77 22.77
N ARG A 294 -42.37 -2.81 22.21
CA ARG A 294 -43.83 -3.01 21.99
C ARG A 294 -44.38 -2.32 20.72
N GLU A 295 -45.38 -2.82 19.99
CA GLU A 295 -46.55 -3.62 20.34
C GLU A 295 -47.21 -4.24 19.09
N VAL A 296 -47.91 -5.35 19.31
CA VAL A 296 -48.68 -6.17 18.36
C VAL A 296 -49.86 -5.41 17.74
N ARG A 297 -50.07 -5.56 16.42
CA ARG A 297 -51.42 -5.53 15.81
C ARG A 297 -51.56 -6.57 14.69
N LEU A 298 -52.55 -7.43 14.89
CA LEU A 298 -53.12 -8.41 13.95
C LEU A 298 -54.18 -7.76 13.05
N ASP A 299 -54.68 -8.57 12.10
CA ASP A 299 -55.80 -8.41 11.15
C ASP A 299 -55.47 -7.76 9.79
N ASP A 300 -55.94 -8.23 8.64
CA ASP A 300 -56.68 -9.44 8.25
C ASP A 300 -56.70 -9.42 6.72
N SER A 301 -56.38 -10.54 6.06
CA SER A 301 -56.96 -10.91 4.75
C SER A 301 -56.39 -12.24 4.30
N GLN A 302 -56.95 -13.32 4.84
CA GLN A 302 -56.93 -14.62 4.19
C GLN A 302 -57.81 -14.57 2.94
N PHE A 303 -57.29 -14.86 1.75
CA PHE A 303 -57.98 -15.59 0.69
C PHE A 303 -56.97 -15.91 -0.42
N TYR A 304 -56.37 -17.10 -0.34
CA TYR A 304 -56.20 -18.12 -1.39
C TYR A 304 -55.17 -19.13 -0.88
N ARG A 305 -55.68 -20.18 -0.22
CA ARG A 305 -54.94 -21.43 -0.03
C ARG A 305 -54.65 -22.01 -1.41
N GLN A 306 -53.38 -22.09 -1.76
CA GLN A 306 -52.87 -23.11 -2.65
C GLN A 306 -51.88 -23.92 -1.82
N ASP A 307 -52.29 -25.12 -1.41
CA ASP A 307 -51.42 -26.11 -0.78
C ASP A 307 -50.33 -26.51 -1.79
N ASN A 308 -49.17 -25.88 -1.67
CA ASN A 308 -47.88 -26.50 -1.90
C ASN A 308 -47.03 -26.15 -0.68
N GLN A 309 -46.62 -27.18 0.06
CA GLN A 309 -45.85 -27.08 1.28
C GLN A 309 -44.64 -26.15 1.12
N GLU A 310 -44.81 -24.92 1.58
CA GLU A 310 -43.73 -24.03 1.95
C GLU A 310 -43.14 -24.61 3.24
N TYR A 311 -42.03 -25.34 3.11
CA TYR A 311 -41.16 -25.58 4.26
C TYR A 311 -40.83 -24.19 4.80
N SER A 312 -41.32 -23.88 6.00
CA SER A 312 -40.97 -22.67 6.72
C SER A 312 -39.45 -22.53 6.69
N ALA A 313 -38.94 -21.54 5.97
CA ALA A 313 -37.52 -21.18 5.96
C ALA A 313 -37.05 -20.60 7.31
N ASP A 314 -37.95 -20.47 8.28
CA ASP A 314 -37.69 -19.93 9.63
C ASP A 314 -36.97 -20.92 10.58
N ASP A 315 -36.71 -22.16 10.16
CA ASP A 315 -36.05 -23.18 11.00
C ASP A 315 -34.71 -23.68 10.44
N ASP A 316 -34.22 -23.12 9.32
CA ASP A 316 -32.87 -23.43 8.85
C ASP A 316 -31.86 -22.56 9.62
N PRO A 317 -31.01 -23.15 10.47
CA PRO A 317 -30.15 -22.39 11.36
C PRO A 317 -29.14 -21.57 10.56
N LEU A 318 -28.89 -20.33 10.99
CA LEU A 318 -27.87 -19.48 10.37
C LEU A 318 -26.48 -20.12 10.47
N PRO A 319 -25.59 -19.85 9.50
CA PRO A 319 -24.21 -20.35 9.53
C PRO A 319 -23.54 -19.98 10.86
N GLY A 320 -22.78 -20.90 11.44
CA GLY A 320 -22.14 -20.73 12.73
C GLY A 320 -20.74 -21.35 12.81
N ILE A 321 -20.03 -21.03 13.88
CA ILE A 321 -18.73 -21.62 14.20
C ILE A 321 -18.76 -22.16 15.65
N GLU A 322 -18.43 -23.43 15.82
CA GLU A 322 -18.36 -24.09 17.12
C GLU A 322 -16.91 -24.25 17.56
N GLY A 323 -16.65 -24.14 18.87
CA GLY A 323 -15.30 -24.31 19.43
C GLY A 323 -14.31 -23.26 18.92
N PHE A 324 -14.78 -22.05 18.68
CA PHE A 324 -13.93 -20.95 18.23
C PHE A 324 -12.88 -20.63 19.29
N GLN A 325 -11.61 -20.60 18.89
CA GLN A 325 -10.49 -20.37 19.79
C GLN A 325 -9.30 -19.78 19.02
N ILE A 326 -8.34 -19.24 19.76
CA ILE A 326 -7.04 -18.82 19.25
C ILE A 326 -5.97 -19.80 19.73
N VAL A 327 -5.19 -20.32 18.79
CA VAL A 327 -4.04 -21.20 19.04
C VAL A 327 -2.76 -20.44 18.74
N GLY A 328 -1.75 -20.59 19.59
CA GLY A 328 -0.44 -19.97 19.40
C GLY A 328 0.04 -19.25 20.66
N GLU A 329 1.27 -18.76 20.61
CA GLU A 329 1.91 -18.11 21.74
C GLU A 329 1.62 -16.60 21.71
N PRO A 330 0.96 -16.01 22.72
CA PRO A 330 0.52 -14.62 22.69
C PRO A 330 1.65 -13.65 23.05
N ARG A 331 2.71 -13.63 22.24
CA ARG A 331 3.90 -12.78 22.42
C ARG A 331 4.41 -12.25 21.07
N PRO A 332 5.08 -11.08 21.05
CA PRO A 332 5.61 -10.50 19.82
C PRO A 332 6.50 -11.47 19.02
N GLY A 333 6.29 -11.47 17.70
CA GLY A 333 6.95 -12.35 16.74
C GLY A 333 6.35 -13.75 16.62
N SER A 334 5.34 -14.12 17.42
CA SER A 334 4.66 -15.41 17.31
C SER A 334 3.37 -15.31 16.51
N THR A 335 3.04 -16.35 15.76
CA THR A 335 1.78 -16.47 15.01
C THR A 335 0.67 -17.00 15.90
N LEU A 336 -0.48 -16.33 15.86
CA LEU A 336 -1.75 -16.76 16.41
C LEU A 336 -2.67 -17.19 15.27
N THR A 337 -3.35 -18.31 15.46
CA THR A 337 -4.25 -18.93 14.49
C THR A 337 -5.65 -19.03 15.09
N ALA A 338 -6.61 -18.37 14.47
CA ALA A 338 -8.02 -18.51 14.79
C ALA A 338 -8.56 -19.82 14.19
N CYS A 339 -9.13 -20.69 15.02
CA CYS A 339 -9.66 -21.98 14.56
C CYS A 339 -10.99 -22.31 15.22
N GLY A 340 -11.79 -23.12 14.54
CA GLY A 340 -13.09 -23.58 14.99
C GLY A 340 -13.71 -24.50 13.94
N PHE A 341 -14.86 -25.07 14.26
CA PHE A 341 -15.58 -26.02 13.40
C PHE A 341 -16.77 -25.33 12.74
N PRO A 342 -16.87 -25.28 11.40
CA PRO A 342 -18.02 -24.71 10.73
C PRO A 342 -19.27 -25.56 11.01
N THR A 343 -20.38 -24.88 11.27
CA THR A 343 -21.69 -25.49 11.56
C THR A 343 -22.76 -24.86 10.68
N ASN A 344 -23.93 -25.48 10.61
CA ASN A 344 -25.12 -24.93 9.94
C ASN A 344 -24.88 -24.45 8.50
N GLY A 345 -24.12 -25.23 7.71
CA GLY A 345 -23.86 -24.90 6.31
C GLY A 345 -22.84 -23.78 6.08
N THR A 346 -22.07 -23.39 7.09
CA THR A 346 -20.96 -22.42 6.93
C THR A 346 -19.95 -22.93 5.91
N THR A 347 -19.68 -22.12 4.89
CA THR A 347 -18.67 -22.40 3.85
C THR A 347 -17.52 -21.42 3.89
N LEU A 348 -17.69 -20.24 4.51
CA LEU A 348 -16.67 -19.21 4.64
C LEU A 348 -16.75 -18.54 6.02
N CYS A 349 -15.61 -18.19 6.60
CA CYS A 349 -15.52 -17.33 7.78
C CYS A 349 -14.72 -16.08 7.43
N ASN A 350 -15.31 -14.91 7.63
CA ASN A 350 -14.59 -13.63 7.54
C ASN A 350 -13.95 -13.33 8.89
N PHE A 351 -12.64 -13.12 8.89
CA PHE A 351 -11.88 -12.79 10.09
C PHE A 351 -11.49 -11.31 10.11
N GLN A 352 -11.41 -10.73 11.31
CA GLN A 352 -10.82 -9.41 11.53
C GLN A 352 -10.14 -9.38 12.89
N TRP A 353 -8.83 -9.18 12.90
CA TRP A 353 -8.08 -8.98 14.15
C TRP A 353 -8.29 -7.56 14.66
N VAL A 354 -8.49 -7.45 15.98
CA VAL A 354 -8.76 -6.18 16.65
C VAL A 354 -7.96 -6.08 17.93
N ARG A 355 -7.58 -4.85 18.28
CA ARG A 355 -6.92 -4.53 19.55
C ARG A 355 -7.75 -3.56 20.37
N TYR A 356 -7.73 -3.73 21.68
CA TYR A 356 -8.32 -2.80 22.63
C TYR A 356 -7.20 -2.05 23.33
N LEU A 357 -7.18 -0.74 23.13
CA LEU A 357 -6.22 0.16 23.76
C LEU A 357 -6.57 0.40 25.24
N ASP A 358 -5.62 0.94 25.99
CA ASP A 358 -5.78 1.24 27.42
C ASP A 358 -6.97 2.14 27.78
N ASN A 359 -7.39 2.98 26.84
CA ASN A 359 -8.55 3.85 27.00
C ASN A 359 -9.89 3.14 26.70
N GLY A 360 -9.87 1.83 26.46
CA GLY A 360 -11.03 1.01 26.08
C GLY A 360 -11.43 1.12 24.61
N THR A 361 -10.71 1.91 23.80
CA THR A 361 -11.01 2.03 22.36
C THR A 361 -10.64 0.74 21.64
N ARG A 362 -11.64 0.17 20.97
CA ARG A 362 -11.49 -0.95 20.05
C ARG A 362 -11.02 -0.45 18.68
N GLN A 363 -9.97 -1.04 18.14
CA GLN A 363 -9.43 -0.72 16.82
C GLN A 363 -9.28 -1.97 15.98
N SER A 364 -9.85 -1.97 14.77
CA SER A 364 -9.52 -2.97 13.76
C SER A 364 -8.10 -2.78 13.29
N ILE A 365 -7.36 -3.89 13.20
CA ILE A 365 -5.99 -3.88 12.68
C ILE A 365 -6.08 -3.96 11.16
N GLU A 366 -5.63 -2.90 10.50
CA GLU A 366 -5.78 -2.71 9.05
C GLU A 366 -5.17 -3.86 8.24
N GLY A 367 -5.95 -4.55 7.41
CA GLY A 367 -5.44 -5.67 6.59
C GLY A 367 -5.21 -6.98 7.34
N ALA A 368 -5.46 -7.04 8.66
CA ALA A 368 -5.40 -8.28 9.44
C ALA A 368 -6.74 -9.04 9.35
N THR A 369 -7.08 -9.50 8.15
CA THR A 369 -8.36 -10.18 7.84
C THR A 369 -8.20 -11.69 7.62
N MET A 370 -7.01 -12.22 7.87
CA MET A 370 -6.71 -13.65 7.78
C MET A 370 -6.95 -14.34 9.12
N TYR A 371 -7.17 -15.65 9.08
CA TYR A 371 -7.29 -16.48 10.29
C TYR A 371 -5.97 -16.54 11.08
N ASP A 372 -4.83 -16.36 10.40
CA ASP A 372 -3.51 -16.22 11.03
C ASP A 372 -3.12 -14.75 11.22
N TYR A 373 -2.47 -14.45 12.34
CA TYR A 373 -1.94 -13.14 12.68
C TYR A 373 -0.63 -13.23 13.45
N VAL A 374 0.37 -12.48 13.02
CA VAL A 374 1.65 -12.38 13.73
C VAL A 374 1.56 -11.26 14.74
N VAL A 375 1.69 -11.58 16.02
CA VAL A 375 1.70 -10.58 17.10
C VAL A 375 2.90 -9.66 16.91
N THR A 376 2.69 -8.35 17.00
CA THR A 376 3.70 -7.33 16.74
C THR A 376 4.02 -6.51 18.00
N ALA A 377 5.06 -5.69 17.92
CA ALA A 377 5.34 -4.69 18.96
C ALA A 377 4.21 -3.66 19.17
N ASP A 378 3.25 -3.53 18.24
CA ASP A 378 2.09 -2.63 18.37
C ASP A 378 0.97 -3.22 19.25
N ASP A 379 1.02 -4.52 19.52
CA ASP A 379 0.02 -5.23 20.32
C ASP A 379 0.43 -5.35 21.79
N VAL A 380 1.70 -5.14 22.10
CA VAL A 380 2.23 -5.15 23.48
C VAL A 380 1.49 -4.13 24.35
N ASP A 381 1.14 -4.55 25.56
CA ASP A 381 0.33 -3.83 26.54
C ASP A 381 -1.14 -3.57 26.12
N THR A 382 -1.63 -4.20 25.04
CA THR A 382 -3.03 -4.13 24.59
C THR A 382 -3.74 -5.49 24.72
N LEU A 383 -5.08 -5.49 24.75
CA LEU A 383 -5.84 -6.74 24.59
C LEU A 383 -6.03 -7.03 23.10
N LEU A 384 -5.66 -8.22 22.65
CA LEU A 384 -5.79 -8.65 21.27
C LEU A 384 -6.94 -9.65 21.14
N ALA A 385 -7.74 -9.54 20.10
CA ALA A 385 -8.86 -10.42 19.81
C ALA A 385 -9.04 -10.62 18.30
N VAL A 386 -9.82 -11.63 17.93
CA VAL A 386 -10.24 -11.89 16.55
C VAL A 386 -11.76 -12.01 16.49
N ASP A 387 -12.34 -11.32 15.54
CA ASP A 387 -13.74 -11.47 15.15
C ASP A 387 -13.85 -12.52 14.05
N CYS A 388 -14.86 -13.38 14.14
CA CYS A 388 -15.26 -14.32 13.11
C CYS A 388 -16.72 -14.11 12.75
N THR A 389 -16.98 -13.96 11.46
CA THR A 389 -18.32 -13.88 10.88
C THR A 389 -18.51 -15.07 9.93
N PRO A 390 -19.21 -16.13 10.35
CA PRO A 390 -19.56 -17.27 9.51
C PRO A 390 -20.54 -16.88 8.40
N MET A 391 -20.37 -17.46 7.21
CA MET A 391 -21.21 -17.25 6.04
C MET A 391 -21.44 -18.56 5.29
N ASP A 392 -22.62 -18.69 4.67
CA ASP A 392 -22.95 -19.79 3.77
C ASP A 392 -22.88 -19.36 2.29
N ASP A 393 -23.08 -20.31 1.37
CA ASP A 393 -23.06 -20.05 -0.08
C ASP A 393 -24.21 -19.16 -0.56
N ASN A 394 -25.25 -19.00 0.26
CA ASN A 394 -26.37 -18.10 0.00
C ASN A 394 -26.10 -16.69 0.54
N THR A 395 -24.88 -16.41 1.00
CA THR A 395 -24.44 -15.13 1.59
C THR A 395 -25.20 -14.75 2.86
N ARG A 396 -25.88 -15.70 3.52
CA ARG A 396 -26.46 -15.47 4.84
C ARG A 396 -25.32 -15.37 5.84
N GLN A 397 -25.44 -14.42 6.76
CA GLN A 397 -24.44 -14.16 7.78
C GLN A 397 -24.89 -14.72 9.13
N GLY A 398 -23.98 -15.42 9.79
CA GLY A 398 -24.13 -15.89 11.16
C GLY A 398 -23.91 -14.80 12.19
N ASP A 399 -24.03 -15.18 13.46
CA ASP A 399 -23.66 -14.33 14.58
C ASP A 399 -22.15 -14.03 14.57
N LEU A 400 -21.80 -12.79 14.90
CA LEU A 400 -20.42 -12.38 15.13
C LEU A 400 -19.89 -13.05 16.40
N VAL A 401 -18.80 -13.79 16.27
CA VAL A 401 -18.12 -14.43 17.41
C VAL A 401 -16.76 -13.76 17.60
N THR A 402 -16.47 -13.28 18.81
CA THR A 402 -15.18 -12.66 19.15
C THR A 402 -14.45 -13.53 20.15
N GLU A 403 -13.17 -13.83 19.89
CA GLU A 403 -12.30 -14.53 20.82
C GLU A 403 -11.06 -13.72 21.19
N PHE A 404 -10.67 -13.78 22.46
CA PHE A 404 -9.55 -13.01 23.00
C PHE A 404 -8.29 -13.85 23.11
N ALA A 405 -7.18 -13.30 22.59
CA ALA A 405 -5.86 -13.88 22.81
C ALA A 405 -5.46 -13.77 24.28
N ASN A 406 -4.47 -14.57 24.69
CA ASN A 406 -3.91 -14.56 26.04
C ASN A 406 -4.96 -14.66 27.17
N SER A 407 -6.04 -15.42 26.95
CA SER A 407 -7.15 -15.56 27.91
C SER A 407 -7.74 -14.22 28.36
N GLY A 408 -7.81 -13.22 27.46
CA GLY A 408 -8.32 -11.88 27.77
C GLY A 408 -7.36 -11.03 28.62
N SER A 409 -6.09 -11.39 28.67
CA SER A 409 -5.03 -10.57 29.28
C SER A 409 -4.25 -9.80 28.21
N LYS A 410 -3.55 -8.74 28.64
CA LYS A 410 -2.74 -7.94 27.74
C LYS A 410 -1.59 -8.77 27.16
N ILE A 411 -1.23 -8.50 25.90
CA ILE A 411 -0.04 -9.10 25.30
C ILE A 411 1.21 -8.56 26.00
N THR A 412 2.11 -9.46 26.37
CA THR A 412 3.37 -9.12 27.04
C THR A 412 4.55 -9.71 26.29
N CYS A 413 5.73 -9.12 26.47
CA CYS A 413 6.98 -9.74 26.03
C CYS A 413 7.26 -10.98 26.89
N ASP A 414 7.86 -12.01 26.32
CA ASP A 414 8.44 -13.08 27.12
C ASP A 414 9.68 -12.61 27.90
N GLN A 415 10.13 -13.45 28.82
CA GLN A 415 11.21 -13.14 29.75
C GLN A 415 12.54 -12.81 29.05
N GLU A 416 12.86 -13.46 27.94
CA GLU A 416 14.12 -13.26 27.22
C GLU A 416 14.13 -11.91 26.50
N MET A 417 13.06 -11.60 25.77
CA MET A 417 12.90 -10.31 25.10
C MET A 417 12.90 -9.18 26.14
N GLN A 418 12.16 -9.34 27.23
CA GLN A 418 12.10 -8.34 28.30
C GLN A 418 13.47 -8.10 28.94
N SER A 419 14.22 -9.17 29.23
CA SER A 419 15.58 -9.07 29.78
C SER A 419 16.54 -8.34 28.83
N THR A 420 16.39 -8.57 27.53
CA THR A 420 17.20 -7.90 26.50
C THR A 420 16.87 -6.41 26.43
N ILE A 421 15.58 -6.04 26.48
CA ILE A 421 15.15 -4.64 26.55
C ILE A 421 15.75 -3.97 27.79
N ASP A 422 15.61 -4.57 28.97
CA ASP A 422 16.11 -4.01 30.23
C ASP A 422 17.64 -3.84 30.22
N MET A 423 18.35 -4.79 29.63
CA MET A 423 19.80 -4.71 29.40
C MET A 423 20.17 -3.54 28.47
N CYS A 424 19.50 -3.38 27.33
CA CYS A 424 19.73 -2.25 26.42
C CYS A 424 19.53 -0.90 27.13
N ILE A 425 18.44 -0.80 27.91
CA ILE A 425 18.06 0.43 28.59
C ILE A 425 19.00 0.76 29.75
N SER A 426 19.44 -0.23 30.54
CA SER A 426 20.41 -0.06 31.62
C SER A 426 21.80 0.35 31.10
N ASN A 427 22.26 -0.27 30.02
CA ASN A 427 23.50 0.12 29.31
C ASN A 427 23.39 1.53 28.71
N GLY A 428 22.18 2.00 28.43
CA GLY A 428 21.93 3.31 27.84
C GLY A 428 22.28 3.41 26.36
N ARG A 429 22.57 2.27 25.74
CA ARG A 429 22.91 2.14 24.32
C ARG A 429 22.56 0.75 23.81
N ALA A 430 22.00 0.70 22.61
CA ALA A 430 21.81 -0.51 21.82
C ALA A 430 22.29 -0.27 20.38
N GLN A 431 22.77 -1.34 19.73
CA GLN A 431 23.14 -1.33 18.31
C GLN A 431 22.53 -2.54 17.64
N PHE A 432 21.96 -2.32 16.47
CA PHE A 432 21.35 -3.36 15.67
C PHE A 432 21.85 -3.27 14.23
N ASN A 433 22.23 -4.41 13.67
CA ASN A 433 22.47 -4.54 12.24
C ASN A 433 21.11 -4.70 11.57
N VAL A 434 20.82 -3.83 10.61
CA VAL A 434 19.55 -3.81 9.88
C VAL A 434 19.80 -3.40 8.44
N LEU A 435 18.91 -3.78 7.54
CA LEU A 435 18.88 -3.25 6.19
C LEU A 435 18.03 -1.97 6.17
N VAL A 436 18.46 -0.96 5.42
CA VAL A 436 17.70 0.28 5.22
C VAL A 436 17.51 0.53 3.73
N LEU A 437 16.31 0.98 3.35
CA LEU A 437 16.01 1.35 1.97
C LEU A 437 16.26 2.84 1.77
N GLN A 438 17.24 3.20 0.93
CA GLN A 438 17.54 4.61 0.63
C GLN A 438 16.74 5.11 -0.57
N GLY A 439 16.16 6.31 -0.46
CA GLY A 439 15.25 6.88 -1.49
C GLY A 439 15.86 7.16 -2.87
N HIS A 440 17.14 6.85 -3.10
CA HIS A 440 17.80 6.96 -4.41
C HIS A 440 17.58 5.72 -5.29
N SER A 441 17.27 4.56 -4.70
CA SER A 441 16.97 3.32 -5.40
C SER A 441 15.82 2.59 -4.69
N PRO A 442 14.67 2.39 -5.33
CA PRO A 442 13.49 1.81 -4.68
C PRO A 442 13.64 0.35 -4.25
N ASP A 443 14.71 -0.35 -4.65
CA ASP A 443 14.90 -1.79 -4.43
C ASP A 443 16.24 -2.18 -3.79
N GLU A 444 17.12 -1.22 -3.51
CA GLU A 444 18.44 -1.53 -2.97
C GLU A 444 18.45 -1.38 -1.44
N TRP A 445 18.28 -2.52 -0.76
CA TRP A 445 18.44 -2.63 0.68
C TRP A 445 19.93 -2.58 1.05
N GLU A 446 20.33 -1.56 1.79
CA GLU A 446 21.72 -1.40 2.20
C GLU A 446 21.94 -1.79 3.67
N GLN A 447 23.05 -2.47 3.94
CA GLN A 447 23.41 -2.82 5.31
C GLN A 447 23.76 -1.57 6.12
N SER A 448 23.10 -1.45 7.26
CA SER A 448 23.17 -0.29 8.13
C SER A 448 23.24 -0.68 9.61
N ILE A 449 23.71 0.25 10.42
CA ILE A 449 23.75 0.10 11.88
C ILE A 449 22.82 1.15 12.48
N LEU A 450 21.71 0.69 13.05
CA LEU A 450 20.84 1.51 13.89
C LEU A 450 21.39 1.52 15.31
N THR A 451 21.79 2.69 15.78
CA THR A 451 22.27 2.87 17.16
C THR A 451 21.28 3.72 17.95
N LEU A 452 20.74 3.13 19.01
CA LEU A 452 19.84 3.79 19.95
C LEU A 452 20.62 4.15 21.21
N LYS A 453 20.60 5.41 21.63
CA LYS A 453 21.20 5.88 22.89
C LYS A 453 20.11 6.46 23.79
N LYS A 454 20.46 6.86 25.02
CA LYS A 454 19.51 7.45 25.99
C LYS A 454 18.69 8.62 25.45
N ASN A 455 19.31 9.55 24.72
CA ASN A 455 18.67 10.81 24.30
C ASN A 455 18.64 11.03 22.77
N THR A 456 19.33 10.17 22.02
CA THR A 456 19.49 10.27 20.57
C THR A 456 19.45 8.90 19.92
N TYR A 457 19.15 8.87 18.63
CA TYR A 457 19.41 7.73 17.77
C TYR A 457 20.21 8.18 16.56
N HIS A 458 20.98 7.28 15.97
CA HIS A 458 21.62 7.52 14.69
C HIS A 458 21.63 6.27 13.83
N ILE A 459 21.58 6.50 12.52
CA ILE A 459 21.57 5.49 11.48
C ILE A 459 22.83 5.69 10.66
N ARG A 460 23.65 4.64 10.53
CA ARG A 460 24.85 4.65 9.71
C ARG A 460 24.75 3.65 8.58
N VAL A 461 25.10 4.06 7.37
CA VAL A 461 25.12 3.21 6.18
C VAL A 461 26.50 3.33 5.55
N LYS A 462 27.18 2.21 5.29
CA LYS A 462 28.56 2.21 4.74
C LYS A 462 29.51 3.16 5.50
N ASP A 463 29.39 3.20 6.83
CA ASP A 463 30.12 4.11 7.76
C ASP A 463 29.81 5.62 7.66
N GLU A 464 28.87 6.03 6.81
CA GLU A 464 28.36 7.39 6.74
C GLU A 464 27.11 7.58 7.61
N VAL A 465 26.98 8.75 8.26
CA VAL A 465 25.82 9.06 9.10
C VAL A 465 24.67 9.53 8.21
N LEU A 466 23.68 8.66 8.02
CA LEU A 466 22.45 8.98 7.28
C LEU A 466 21.54 9.91 8.10
N THR A 467 21.45 9.67 9.40
CA THR A 467 20.57 10.44 10.29
C THR A 467 21.11 10.40 11.70
N GLU A 468 21.12 11.54 12.39
CA GLU A 468 21.36 11.63 13.83
C GLU A 468 20.36 12.64 14.42
N GLU A 469 19.45 12.14 15.27
CA GLU A 469 18.36 12.94 15.82
C GLU A 469 18.18 12.69 17.32
N LYS A 470 17.63 13.69 18.02
CA LYS A 470 17.14 13.55 19.39
C LYS A 470 15.71 13.01 19.37
N TYR A 471 15.34 12.23 20.39
CA TYR A 471 13.95 11.79 20.52
C TYR A 471 12.99 12.97 20.68
N SER A 472 11.91 12.91 19.92
CA SER A 472 10.81 13.87 19.90
C SER A 472 9.46 13.16 19.98
N SER A 473 8.38 13.90 20.21
CA SER A 473 7.01 13.37 20.13
C SER A 473 6.56 13.04 18.70
N ASN A 474 7.26 13.57 17.70
CA ASN A 474 6.92 13.37 16.28
C ASN A 474 7.56 12.12 15.68
N LEU A 475 8.57 11.56 16.36
CA LEU A 475 9.18 10.29 15.96
C LEU A 475 8.15 9.16 16.14
N GLN A 476 7.91 8.39 15.08
CA GLN A 476 6.96 7.26 15.11
C GLN A 476 7.59 6.02 14.46
N THR A 477 7.13 4.85 14.89
CA THR A 477 7.42 3.57 14.23
C THR A 477 6.12 2.95 13.76
N LYS A 478 6.11 2.42 12.52
CA LYS A 478 4.99 1.71 11.92
C LYS A 478 5.42 0.32 11.49
N ILE A 479 4.59 -0.69 11.74
CA ILE A 479 4.82 -2.06 11.29
C ILE A 479 3.78 -2.37 10.21
N PRO A 480 4.20 -2.57 8.94
CA PRO A 480 3.27 -2.93 7.87
C PRO A 480 2.69 -4.33 8.10
N ASN A 481 1.37 -4.49 7.91
CA ASN A 481 0.72 -5.79 7.96
C ASN A 481 1.10 -6.63 6.74
N GLY A 482 1.25 -7.94 6.93
CA GLY A 482 1.68 -8.89 5.90
C GLY A 482 3.19 -8.89 5.60
N ARG A 483 4.00 -7.99 6.19
CA ARG A 483 5.47 -7.97 6.05
C ARG A 483 6.14 -8.22 7.41
N THR A 484 6.55 -9.46 7.61
CA THR A 484 6.96 -10.00 8.92
C THR A 484 8.26 -9.37 9.45
N THR A 485 9.22 -9.01 8.58
CA THR A 485 10.55 -8.51 9.00
C THR A 485 10.79 -7.01 8.79
N GLN A 486 9.78 -6.26 8.38
CA GLN A 486 9.93 -4.83 8.04
C GLN A 486 9.30 -3.90 9.08
N PHE A 487 9.89 -2.73 9.28
CA PHE A 487 9.28 -1.61 10.01
C PHE A 487 9.71 -0.28 9.40
N VAL A 488 8.90 0.76 9.58
CA VAL A 488 9.19 2.11 9.08
C VAL A 488 9.39 3.05 10.25
N LEU A 489 10.53 3.73 10.28
CA LEU A 489 10.77 4.85 11.19
C LEU A 489 10.37 6.16 10.49
N VAL A 490 9.43 6.89 11.08
CA VAL A 490 9.08 8.24 10.64
C VAL A 490 9.86 9.23 11.48
N SER A 491 10.85 9.90 10.89
CA SER A 491 11.73 10.83 11.59
C SER A 491 10.98 12.05 12.12
N SER A 492 11.62 12.86 12.96
CA SER A 492 10.98 14.07 13.49
C SER A 492 10.61 15.10 12.41
N GLY A 493 11.27 15.05 11.25
CA GLY A 493 10.98 15.84 10.05
C GLY A 493 9.92 15.22 9.13
N GLY A 494 9.34 14.07 9.48
CA GLY A 494 8.34 13.37 8.68
C GLY A 494 8.93 12.50 7.56
N VAL A 495 10.24 12.24 7.56
CA VAL A 495 10.89 11.38 6.57
C VAL A 495 10.64 9.91 6.95
N ASN A 496 10.11 9.14 6.01
CA ASN A 496 9.95 7.70 6.17
C ASN A 496 11.28 6.99 5.86
N ILE A 497 11.75 6.19 6.80
CA ILE A 497 12.97 5.40 6.70
C ILE A 497 12.59 3.93 6.91
N PRO A 498 12.40 3.15 5.82
CA PRO A 498 12.08 1.73 5.90
C PRO A 498 13.30 0.92 6.33
N PHE A 499 13.07 -0.02 7.25
CA PHE A 499 14.04 -0.99 7.74
C PHE A 499 13.56 -2.42 7.49
N ASN A 500 14.51 -3.32 7.32
CA ASN A 500 14.28 -4.77 7.21
C ASN A 500 15.29 -5.52 8.08
N THR A 501 14.81 -6.52 8.83
CA THR A 501 15.62 -7.39 9.69
C THR A 501 15.94 -8.75 9.09
N GLN A 502 15.49 -9.02 7.87
CA GLN A 502 15.69 -10.29 7.17
C GLN A 502 17.19 -10.65 7.05
N GLY A 503 17.52 -11.87 7.46
CA GLY A 503 18.88 -12.41 7.45
C GLY A 503 19.83 -11.74 8.45
N MET A 504 19.32 -10.97 9.42
CA MET A 504 20.17 -10.28 10.40
C MET A 504 20.39 -11.09 11.68
N THR A 505 19.65 -12.19 11.87
CA THR A 505 19.78 -13.07 13.04
C THR A 505 20.57 -14.35 12.73
N GLU A 506 21.18 -14.92 13.77
CA GLU A 506 21.81 -16.23 13.75
C GLU A 506 21.15 -17.10 14.83
N PRO A 507 20.49 -18.22 14.49
CA PRO A 507 20.36 -18.79 13.14
C PRO A 507 19.43 -17.97 12.24
N ASN A 508 19.80 -17.83 10.97
CA ASN A 508 19.00 -17.13 9.96
C ASN A 508 17.67 -17.87 9.72
N ASN A 509 16.62 -17.38 10.38
CA ASN A 509 15.26 -17.86 10.24
C ASN A 509 14.29 -16.69 10.37
N GLU A 510 13.17 -16.77 9.68
CA GLU A 510 12.20 -15.68 9.58
C GLU A 510 11.67 -15.27 10.96
N ASP A 511 11.26 -16.24 11.80
CA ASP A 511 10.71 -15.99 13.13
C ASP A 511 11.67 -15.17 14.02
N SER A 512 12.97 -15.49 13.98
CA SER A 512 14.02 -14.73 14.68
C SER A 512 14.15 -13.32 14.12
N ASP A 513 14.06 -13.13 12.82
CA ASP A 513 14.13 -11.80 12.19
C ASP A 513 12.89 -10.95 12.53
N VAL A 514 11.69 -11.54 12.57
CA VAL A 514 10.46 -10.88 13.06
C VAL A 514 10.64 -10.45 14.52
N ARG A 515 11.16 -11.37 15.34
CA ARG A 515 11.40 -11.11 16.76
C ARG A 515 12.44 -10.00 16.96
N LEU A 516 13.47 -9.93 16.12
CA LEU A 516 14.44 -8.84 16.10
C LEU A 516 13.79 -7.51 15.72
N ARG A 517 12.89 -7.49 14.73
CA ARG A 517 12.11 -6.28 14.36
C ARG A 517 11.37 -5.75 15.58
N ASP A 518 10.61 -6.60 16.26
CA ASP A 518 9.82 -6.19 17.42
C ASP A 518 10.70 -5.74 18.59
N LEU A 519 11.81 -6.44 18.86
CA LEU A 519 12.79 -6.03 19.86
C LEU A 519 13.31 -4.61 19.58
N ILE A 520 13.70 -4.33 18.33
CA ILE A 520 14.21 -3.01 17.93
C ILE A 520 13.16 -1.92 18.17
N VAL A 521 11.92 -2.16 17.72
CA VAL A 521 10.81 -1.21 17.88
C VAL A 521 10.53 -0.93 19.36
N LEU A 522 10.49 -1.97 20.20
CA LEU A 522 10.25 -1.85 21.64
C LEU A 522 11.38 -1.11 22.35
N VAL A 523 12.65 -1.41 22.03
CA VAL A 523 13.81 -0.69 22.60
C VAL A 523 13.78 0.79 22.19
N LEU A 524 13.47 1.09 20.94
CA LEU A 524 13.36 2.45 20.43
C LEU A 524 12.26 3.24 21.15
N ARG A 525 11.05 2.67 21.24
CA ARG A 525 9.91 3.27 21.95
C ARG A 525 10.22 3.50 23.43
N THR A 526 10.92 2.55 24.06
CA THR A 526 11.30 2.67 25.48
C THR A 526 12.32 3.80 25.70
N PHE A 527 13.34 3.92 24.84
CA PHE A 527 14.26 5.06 24.91
C PHE A 527 13.56 6.39 24.66
N GLN A 528 12.70 6.46 23.64
CA GLN A 528 11.91 7.65 23.33
C GLN A 528 11.05 8.07 24.52
N PHE A 529 10.30 7.15 25.12
CA PHE A 529 9.46 7.40 26.29
C PHE A 529 10.29 7.94 27.47
N LYS A 530 11.41 7.28 27.81
CA LYS A 530 12.29 7.72 28.91
C LYS A 530 12.91 9.09 28.65
N ALA A 531 13.32 9.39 27.42
CA ALA A 531 13.87 10.70 27.06
C ALA A 531 12.83 11.83 27.18
N LEU A 532 11.59 11.58 26.75
CA LEU A 532 10.50 12.54 26.86
C LEU A 532 10.02 12.72 28.31
N ASP A 533 9.99 11.65 29.10
CA ASP A 533 9.69 11.72 30.54
C ASP A 533 10.75 12.51 31.31
N ALA A 534 12.04 12.32 31.01
CA ALA A 534 13.13 13.09 31.62
C ALA A 534 13.02 14.60 31.29
N LYS A 535 12.66 14.95 30.04
CA LYS A 535 12.37 16.34 29.63
C LYS A 535 11.21 16.94 30.43
N ARG A 536 10.10 16.20 30.59
CA ARG A 536 8.93 16.64 31.38
C ARG A 536 9.28 16.86 32.85
N LYS A 537 10.15 16.02 33.42
CA LYS A 537 10.59 16.10 34.82
C LYS A 537 11.72 17.12 35.06
N GLY A 538 12.14 17.89 34.04
CA GLY A 538 13.19 18.90 34.17
C GLY A 538 14.58 18.33 34.49
N LYS A 539 14.84 17.06 34.15
CA LYS A 539 16.11 16.36 34.45
C LYS A 539 17.10 16.36 33.27
N VAL A 540 17.06 17.37 32.41
CA VAL A 540 17.94 17.44 31.21
C VAL A 540 19.04 18.46 31.41
#